data_AF-A0A147K489-F1
#
_entry.id   AF-A0A147K489-F1
#
_cell.length_a   1.000
_cell.length_b   1.000
_cell.length_c   1.000
_cell.angle_alpha   90.00
_cell.angle_beta   90.00
_cell.angle_gamma   90.00
#
_symmetry.space_group_name_H-M   'P 1'
#
loop_
_entity.id
_entity.type
_entity.pdbx_description
1 polymer ?
#
loop_
_entity_poly.entity_id
_entity_poly.type
_entity_poly.pdbx_seq_one_letter_code
_entity_poly.pdbx_strand_id
1 'polypeptide(L)'
;MKKWLGVMAFGLFVIAALSYAALFIGSDELLFMAVMVSAVGFILGLFAEKSSYKWISLVGNGLILFVAIVVPMFVTTFIWNTP
;
A
#
# COMPACT_ATOMS: atom_id res chain seq x y z
N MET A 1 -14.04 16.78 -9.37
CA MET A 1 -12.99 15.77 -9.61
C MET A 1 -12.30 15.29 -8.32
N LYS A 2 -11.82 16.20 -7.45
CA LYS A 2 -11.09 15.84 -6.21
C LYS A 2 -11.84 14.92 -5.23
N LYS A 3 -13.17 15.00 -5.16
CA LYS A 3 -14.02 14.08 -4.38
C LYS A 3 -13.93 12.62 -4.85
N TRP A 4 -13.86 12.39 -6.17
CA TRP A 4 -13.79 11.05 -6.75
C TRP A 4 -12.41 10.41 -6.58
N LEU A 5 -11.34 11.22 -6.53
CA LEU A 5 -9.98 10.73 -6.27
C LEU A 5 -9.88 9.96 -4.95
N GLY A 6 -10.58 10.41 -3.90
CA GLY A 6 -10.58 9.71 -2.61
C GLY A 6 -11.26 8.35 -2.68
N VAL A 7 -12.35 8.23 -3.44
CA VAL A 7 -13.05 6.95 -3.66
C VAL A 7 -12.18 6.01 -4.49
N MET A 8 -11.53 6.50 -5.53
CA MET A 8 -10.62 5.72 -6.36
C MET A 8 -9.39 5.24 -5.56
N ALA A 9 -8.78 6.14 -4.78
CA ALA A 9 -7.65 5.79 -3.90
C ALA A 9 -8.04 4.75 -2.87
N PHE A 10 -9.27 4.82 -2.34
CA PHE A 10 -9.81 3.79 -1.45
C PHE A 10 -10.06 2.46 -2.17
N GLY A 11 -10.59 2.47 -3.39
CA GLY A 11 -10.71 1.26 -4.21
C GLY A 11 -9.37 0.59 -4.48
N LEU A 12 -8.34 1.37 -4.82
CA LEU A 12 -6.97 0.88 -4.98
C LEU A 12 -6.40 0.30 -3.68
N PHE A 13 -6.71 0.93 -2.53
CA PHE A 13 -6.35 0.35 -1.23
C PHE A 13 -6.97 -1.04 -1.03
N VAL A 14 -8.25 -1.23 -1.34
CA VAL A 14 -8.91 -2.54 -1.20
C VAL A 14 -8.25 -3.59 -2.10
N ILE A 15 -7.96 -3.24 -3.36
CA ILE A 15 -7.27 -4.13 -4.30
C ILE A 15 -5.87 -4.49 -3.76
N ALA A 16 -5.08 -3.48 -3.36
CA ALA A 16 -3.75 -3.68 -2.82
C ALA A 16 -3.77 -4.54 -1.53
N ALA A 17 -4.75 -4.33 -0.65
CA ALA A 17 -4.91 -5.10 0.58
C ALA A 17 -5.25 -6.56 0.30
N LEU A 18 -6.11 -6.84 -0.68
CA LEU A 18 -6.43 -8.21 -1.09
C LEU A 18 -5.21 -8.89 -1.76
N SER A 19 -4.51 -8.18 -2.64
CA SER A 19 -3.26 -8.68 -3.24
C SER A 19 -2.19 -8.95 -2.19
N TYR A 20 -2.06 -8.08 -1.18
CA TYR A 20 -1.13 -8.29 -0.07
C TYR A 20 -1.56 -9.45 0.82
N ALA A 21 -2.86 -9.59 1.12
CA ALA A 21 -3.37 -10.71 1.92
C ALA A 21 -3.13 -12.07 1.25
N ALA A 22 -3.10 -12.11 -0.09
CA ALA A 22 -2.80 -13.32 -0.84
C ALA A 22 -1.38 -13.86 -0.60
N LEU A 23 -0.46 -13.05 -0.07
CA LEU A 23 0.86 -13.52 0.36
C LEU A 23 0.76 -14.60 1.45
N PHE A 24 -0.22 -14.47 2.35
CA PHE A 24 -0.39 -15.42 3.45
C PHE A 24 -0.90 -16.80 3.00
N ILE A 25 -1.33 -16.94 1.75
CA ILE A 25 -1.73 -18.22 1.14
C ILE A 25 -0.72 -18.72 0.08
N GLY A 26 0.46 -18.08 -0.02
CA GLY A 26 1.57 -18.53 -0.87
C GLY A 26 1.65 -17.89 -2.25
N SER A 27 0.91 -16.81 -2.53
CA SER A 27 0.97 -16.08 -3.81
C SER A 27 1.96 -14.92 -3.77
N ASP A 28 3.25 -15.24 -3.69
CA ASP A 28 4.33 -14.26 -3.58
C ASP A 28 4.44 -13.31 -4.79
N GLU A 29 4.02 -13.78 -5.98
CA GLU A 29 3.99 -13.00 -7.21
C GLU A 29 3.09 -11.76 -7.13
N LEU A 30 2.13 -11.74 -6.20
CA LEU A 30 1.20 -10.62 -6.00
C LEU A 30 1.79 -9.49 -5.14
N LEU A 31 2.93 -9.68 -4.49
CA LEU A 31 3.58 -8.64 -3.68
C LEU A 31 3.88 -7.40 -4.52
N PHE A 32 4.45 -7.59 -5.70
CA PHE A 32 4.79 -6.48 -6.60
C PHE A 32 3.53 -5.71 -7.02
N MET A 33 2.45 -6.43 -7.33
CA MET A 33 1.16 -5.83 -7.67
C MET A 33 0.60 -5.02 -6.49
N ALA A 34 0.61 -5.59 -5.28
CA ALA A 34 0.15 -4.92 -4.07
C ALA A 34 0.90 -3.60 -3.84
N VAL A 35 2.24 -3.61 -3.97
CA VAL A 35 3.08 -2.42 -3.83
C VAL A 35 2.76 -1.36 -4.89
N MET A 36 2.68 -1.74 -6.16
CA MET A 36 2.43 -0.79 -7.26
C MET A 36 1.05 -0.15 -7.16
N VAL A 37 0.01 -0.96 -6.92
CA VAL A 37 -1.36 -0.49 -6.72
C VAL A 37 -1.43 0.43 -5.49
N SER A 38 -0.74 0.06 -4.42
CA SER A 38 -0.71 0.86 -3.21
C SER A 38 0.00 2.21 -3.40
N ALA A 39 1.11 2.24 -4.14
CA ALA A 39 1.83 3.48 -4.47
C ALA A 39 0.95 4.44 -5.26
N VAL A 40 0.26 3.95 -6.29
CA VAL A 40 -0.69 4.77 -7.07
C VAL A 40 -1.85 5.24 -6.20
N GLY A 41 -2.43 4.36 -5.38
CA GLY A 41 -3.50 4.69 -4.45
C GLY A 41 -3.09 5.77 -3.44
N PHE A 42 -1.88 5.68 -2.89
CA PHE A 42 -1.33 6.67 -1.97
C PHE A 42 -1.17 8.04 -2.65
N ILE A 43 -0.56 8.08 -3.83
CA ILE A 43 -0.37 9.32 -4.60
C ILE A 43 -1.73 9.97 -4.91
N LEU A 44 -2.71 9.19 -5.37
CA LEU A 44 -4.07 9.70 -5.62
C LEU A 44 -4.74 10.23 -4.34
N GLY A 45 -4.53 9.56 -3.22
CA GLY A 45 -5.01 9.98 -1.91
C GLY A 45 -4.46 11.35 -1.47
N LEU A 46 -3.22 11.68 -1.81
CA LEU A 46 -2.60 12.97 -1.45
C LEU A 46 -3.37 14.15 -2.07
N PHE A 47 -3.79 14.01 -3.33
CA PHE A 47 -4.52 15.04 -4.09
C PHE A 47 -6.04 15.02 -3.89
N ALA A 48 -6.58 14.02 -3.18
CA ALA A 48 -8.00 13.92 -2.88
C ALA A 48 -8.48 15.02 -1.91
N GLU A 49 -9.78 15.28 -1.94
CA GLU A 49 -10.44 16.22 -1.03
C GLU A 49 -10.55 15.62 0.40
N LYS A 50 -10.58 16.48 1.43
CA LYS A 50 -10.72 16.03 2.82
C LYS A 50 -12.02 15.22 2.97
N SER A 51 -11.85 13.93 3.25
CA SER A 51 -12.93 12.96 3.43
C SER A 51 -12.40 11.76 4.22
N SER A 52 -13.30 10.97 4.80
CA SER A 52 -12.89 9.72 5.48
C SER A 52 -12.20 8.76 4.50
N TYR A 53 -12.65 8.68 3.25
CA TYR A 53 -12.01 7.86 2.21
C TYR A 53 -10.58 8.30 1.90
N LYS A 54 -10.30 9.62 1.88
CA LYS A 54 -8.92 10.12 1.76
C LYS A 54 -8.05 9.62 2.90
N TRP A 55 -8.50 9.75 4.14
CA TRP A 55 -7.72 9.33 5.30
C TRP A 55 -7.47 7.82 5.33
N ILE A 56 -8.52 7.02 5.09
CA ILE A 56 -8.41 5.57 5.06
C ILE A 56 -7.48 5.12 3.94
N SER A 57 -7.60 5.69 2.73
CA SER A 57 -6.72 5.34 1.61
C SER A 57 -5.27 5.76 1.84
N LEU A 58 -5.00 6.91 2.45
CA LEU A 58 -3.63 7.33 2.76
C LEU A 58 -2.98 6.44 3.81
N VAL A 59 -3.69 6.19 4.93
CA VAL A 59 -3.14 5.35 6.01
C VAL A 59 -3.01 3.90 5.54
N GLY A 60 -4.04 3.37 4.88
CA GLY A 60 -4.06 1.99 4.40
C GLY A 60 -2.99 1.72 3.34
N ASN A 61 -2.90 2.55 2.30
CA ASN A 61 -1.84 2.40 1.30
C ASN A 61 -0.45 2.67 1.90
N GLY A 62 -0.33 3.68 2.76
CA GLY A 62 0.93 3.97 3.44
C GLY A 62 1.44 2.80 4.29
N LEU A 63 0.54 2.11 4.99
CA LEU A 63 0.88 0.93 5.78
C LEU A 63 1.35 -0.23 4.89
N ILE A 64 0.67 -0.50 3.77
CA ILE A 64 1.09 -1.55 2.83
C ILE A 64 2.50 -1.25 2.31
N LEU A 65 2.76 -0.01 1.86
CA LEU A 65 4.08 0.40 1.39
C LEU A 65 5.15 0.29 2.49
N PHE A 66 4.80 0.71 3.71
CA PHE A 66 5.72 0.63 4.84
C PHE A 66 6.09 -0.81 5.17
N VAL A 67 5.11 -1.70 5.29
CA VAL A 67 5.36 -3.11 5.63
C VAL A 67 6.02 -3.86 4.47
N ALA A 68 5.64 -3.58 3.22
CA ALA A 68 6.17 -4.29 2.06
C ALA A 68 7.58 -3.84 1.65
N ILE A 69 7.97 -2.60 1.97
CA ILE A 69 9.26 -2.03 1.53
C ILE A 69 10.16 -1.72 2.72
N VAL A 70 9.68 -0.90 3.66
CA VAL A 70 10.51 -0.35 4.74
C VAL A 70 10.90 -1.44 5.73
N VAL A 71 9.96 -2.32 6.11
CA VAL A 71 10.24 -3.40 7.06
C VAL A 71 11.28 -4.38 6.49
N PRO A 72 11.14 -4.97 5.28
CA PRO A 72 12.17 -5.82 4.69
C PRO A 72 13.50 -5.12 4.55
N MET A 73 13.53 -3.87 4.06
CA MET A 73 14.77 -3.11 3.93
C MET A 73 15.46 -2.95 5.29
N PHE A 74 14.72 -2.65 6.35
CA PHE A 74 15.27 -2.52 7.68
C PHE A 74 15.82 -3.86 8.20
N VAL A 75 15.07 -4.94 8.03
CA VAL A 75 15.46 -6.29 8.46
C VAL A 75 16.72 -6.74 7.73
N THR A 76 16.77 -6.62 6.40
CA THR A 76 17.93 -7.08 5.60
C THR A 76 19.16 -6.20 5.81
N THR A 77 18.98 -4.89 6.02
CA THR A 77 20.11 -3.95 6.13
C THR A 77 20.69 -3.85 7.54
N PHE A 78 19.86 -3.97 8.58
CA PHE A 78 20.30 -3.73 9.97
C PHE A 78 20.32 -4.98 10.83
N ILE A 79 19.46 -5.97 10.56
CA ILE A 79 19.35 -7.19 11.38
C ILE A 79 20.15 -8.34 10.77
N TRP A 80 20.01 -8.55 9.46
CA TRP A 80 20.62 -9.66 8.72
C TRP A 80 21.81 -9.25 7.85
N ASN A 81 22.56 -8.21 8.26
CA ASN A 81 23.74 -7.77 7.49
C ASN A 81 25.03 -8.53 7.81
N THR A 82 25.01 -9.42 8.79
CA THR A 82 26.15 -10.28 9.14
C THR A 82 26.01 -11.65 8.46
N PRO A 83 27.08 -12.14 7.79
CA PRO A 83 27.11 -13.46 7.15
C PRO A 83 27.02 -14.61 8.14
#